data_AF-A0A453QCT7-F1
#
_entry.id   AF-A0A453QCT7-F1
#
_cell.length_a   1.000
_cell.length_b   1.000
_cell.length_c   1.000
_cell.angle_alpha   90.00
_cell.angle_beta   90.00
_cell.angle_gamma   90.00
#
_symmetry.space_group_name_H-M   'P 1'
#
loop_
_entity.id
_entity.type
_entity.pdbx_description
1 polymer ?
#
loop_
_entity_poly.entity_id
_entity_poly.type
_entity_poly.pdbx_seq_one_letter_code
_entity_poly.pdbx_strand_id
1 'polypeptide(L)'
;MDSTWEKRLVKRYYDKLFKEYCIADMTEFKKGKIGLRWRTEKEVISGKGQFICGNRCCDEKHGLGSYEVNFSYVEAGEQKQALVKLVACKRKACL
;
A
#
# COMPACT_ATOMS: atom_id res chain seq x y z
N MET A 1 34.55 1.14 7.04
CA MET A 1 34.05 -0.23 6.80
C MET A 1 32.61 -0.25 7.27
N ASP A 2 31.70 0.14 6.38
CA ASP A 2 30.26 0.24 6.63
C ASP A 2 29.73 -1.17 6.83
N SER A 3 29.37 -1.50 8.06
CA SER A 3 29.29 -2.89 8.48
C SER A 3 28.12 -3.55 7.77
N THR A 4 28.35 -4.70 7.13
CA THR A 4 27.34 -5.44 6.37
C THR A 4 26.05 -5.72 7.18
N TRP A 5 26.12 -5.66 8.52
CA TRP A 5 24.98 -5.75 9.43
C TRP A 5 24.11 -4.49 9.46
N GLU A 6 24.67 -3.29 9.39
CA GLU A 6 23.94 -2.00 9.37
C GLU A 6 23.11 -1.91 8.10
N LYS A 7 23.74 -2.23 6.95
CA LYS A 7 23.06 -2.31 5.65
C LYS A 7 21.92 -3.34 5.67
N ARG A 8 22.10 -4.48 6.33
CA ARG A 8 21.04 -5.50 6.47
C ARG A 8 19.91 -5.06 7.40
N LEU A 9 20.21 -4.34 8.48
CA LEU A 9 19.21 -3.79 9.40
C LEU A 9 18.38 -2.71 8.72
N VAL A 10 19.04 -1.76 8.05
CA VAL A 10 18.42 -0.70 7.27
C VAL A 10 17.55 -1.29 6.16
N LYS A 11 18.05 -2.28 5.42
CA LYS A 11 17.27 -2.99 4.40
C LYS A 11 16.02 -3.65 4.97
N ARG A 12 16.12 -4.39 6.08
CA ARG A 12 14.96 -5.01 6.74
C ARG A 12 13.96 -3.98 7.25
N TYR A 13 14.45 -2.85 7.77
CA TYR A 13 13.61 -1.77 8.26
C TYR A 13 12.80 -1.15 7.10
N TYR A 14 13.46 -0.85 5.98
CA TYR A 14 12.81 -0.35 4.78
C TYR A 14 11.84 -1.38 4.17
N ASP A 15 12.26 -2.64 4.01
CA ASP A 15 11.42 -3.72 3.49
C ASP A 15 10.12 -3.88 4.30
N LYS A 16 10.19 -3.69 5.63
CA LYS A 16 9.02 -3.77 6.51
C LYS A 16 8.13 -2.54 6.41
N LEU A 17 8.71 -1.34 6.35
CA LEU A 17 7.95 -0.08 6.29
C LEU A 17 7.20 0.10 4.95
N PHE A 18 7.80 -0.38 3.85
CA PHE A 18 7.22 -0.25 2.51
C PHE A 18 6.14 -1.28 2.19
N LYS A 19 6.15 -2.46 2.85
CA LYS A 19 5.22 -3.56 2.56
C LYS A 19 3.99 -3.62 3.48
N GLU A 20 3.78 -2.64 4.36
CA GLU A 20 2.61 -2.63 5.26
C GLU A 20 1.33 -2.09 4.59
N TYR A 21 1.44 -1.09 3.71
CA TYR A 21 0.29 -0.41 3.10
C TYR A 21 0.33 -0.47 1.58
N CYS A 22 -0.85 -0.62 0.96
CA CYS A 22 -1.01 -0.62 -0.49
C CYS A 22 -1.83 0.59 -1.01
N ILE A 23 -1.77 0.79 -2.32
CA ILE A 23 -2.67 1.67 -3.07
C ILE A 23 -3.66 0.81 -3.83
N ALA A 24 -4.91 1.24 -3.82
CA ALA A 24 -5.97 0.64 -4.61
C ALA A 24 -6.36 1.54 -5.79
N ASP A 25 -6.66 0.91 -6.91
CA ASP A 25 -7.47 1.50 -7.96
C ASP A 25 -8.89 0.96 -7.82
N MET A 26 -9.79 1.83 -7.39
CA MET A 26 -11.20 1.53 -7.12
C MET A 26 -12.13 2.05 -8.22
N THR A 27 -11.60 2.50 -9.36
CA THR A 27 -12.40 3.06 -10.47
C THR A 27 -13.49 2.11 -10.97
N GLU A 28 -13.22 0.81 -10.96
CA GLU A 28 -14.17 -0.24 -11.35
C GLU A 28 -14.72 -1.06 -10.16
N PHE A 29 -14.66 -0.51 -8.94
CA PHE A 29 -15.10 -1.22 -7.73
C PHE A 29 -16.56 -1.70 -7.81
N LYS A 30 -17.45 -0.93 -8.44
CA LYS A 30 -18.86 -1.32 -8.67
C LYS A 30 -19.02 -2.58 -9.53
N LYS A 31 -17.99 -2.94 -10.32
CA LYS A 31 -17.94 -4.19 -11.10
C LYS A 31 -17.24 -5.32 -10.33
N GLY A 32 -16.97 -5.14 -9.04
CA GLY A 32 -16.22 -6.07 -8.20
C GLY A 32 -14.71 -6.10 -8.49
N LYS A 33 -14.18 -5.14 -9.26
CA LYS A 33 -12.77 -5.11 -9.65
C LYS A 33 -12.03 -4.05 -8.85
N ILE A 34 -10.96 -4.46 -8.18
CA ILE A 34 -10.02 -3.57 -7.50
C ILE A 34 -8.61 -3.95 -7.94
N GLY A 35 -7.87 -2.98 -8.45
CA GLY A 35 -6.44 -3.14 -8.69
C GLY A 35 -5.67 -2.77 -7.44
N LEU A 36 -4.72 -3.59 -7.00
CA LEU A 36 -3.84 -3.25 -5.89
C LEU A 36 -2.41 -3.07 -6.40
N ARG A 37 -1.65 -2.16 -5.80
CA ARG A 37 -0.20 -2.06 -6.00
C ARG A 37 0.52 -1.58 -4.74
N TRP A 38 1.83 -1.80 -4.71
CA TRP A 38 2.71 -1.17 -3.74
C TRP A 38 2.74 0.36 -3.93
N ARG A 39 3.00 1.07 -2.82
CA ARG A 39 3.23 2.51 -2.83
C ARG A 39 4.55 2.85 -3.52
N THR A 40 4.57 3.99 -4.20
CA THR A 40 5.80 4.61 -4.69
C THR A 40 6.49 5.40 -3.57
N GLU A 41 7.78 5.71 -3.72
CA GLU A 41 8.52 6.53 -2.75
C GLU A 41 7.82 7.86 -2.46
N LYS A 42 7.35 8.56 -3.50
CA LYS A 42 6.63 9.83 -3.36
C LYS A 42 5.36 9.69 -2.52
N GLU A 43 4.62 8.58 -2.68
CA GLU A 43 3.40 8.30 -1.92
C GLU A 43 3.70 7.95 -0.46
N VAL A 44 4.83 7.27 -0.21
CA VAL A 44 5.26 6.98 1.17
C VAL A 44 5.63 8.28 1.88
N ILE A 45 6.42 9.13 1.23
CA ILE A 45 6.82 10.43 1.77
C ILE A 45 5.60 11.33 2.02
N SER A 46 4.62 11.33 1.12
CA SER A 46 3.40 12.14 1.28
C SER A 46 2.39 11.54 2.26
N GLY A 47 2.58 10.29 2.71
CA GLY A 47 1.65 9.58 3.60
C GLY A 47 0.42 9.00 2.90
N LYS A 48 0.42 8.89 1.56
CA LYS A 48 -0.68 8.29 0.80
C LYS A 48 -0.83 6.81 1.12
N GLY A 49 -2.08 6.36 1.29
CA GLY A 49 -2.42 5.00 1.71
C GLY A 49 -2.23 4.71 3.20
N GLN A 50 -1.79 5.68 4.01
CA GLN A 50 -1.66 5.55 5.46
C GLN A 50 -2.41 6.66 6.22
N PHE A 51 -2.10 7.93 5.90
CA PHE A 51 -2.76 9.11 6.46
C PHE A 51 -3.69 9.81 5.46
N ILE A 52 -3.60 9.42 4.20
CA ILE A 52 -4.45 9.88 3.10
C ILE A 52 -5.06 8.62 2.46
N CYS A 53 -6.28 8.75 1.94
CA CYS A 53 -6.97 7.70 1.20
C CYS A 53 -6.03 7.02 0.19
N GLY A 54 -5.98 5.69 0.25
CA GLY A 54 -5.19 4.83 -0.60
C GLY A 54 -5.81 4.58 -1.97
N ASN A 55 -6.97 5.16 -2.29
CA ASN A 55 -7.46 5.16 -3.67
C ASN A 55 -6.58 6.08 -4.53
N ARG A 56 -6.09 5.58 -5.68
CA ARG A 56 -5.18 6.30 -6.57
C ARG A 56 -5.67 7.72 -6.88
N CYS A 57 -6.97 7.88 -7.14
CA CYS A 57 -7.59 9.13 -7.55
C CYS A 57 -8.27 9.91 -6.40
N CYS A 58 -7.89 9.65 -5.14
CA CYS A 58 -8.44 10.34 -3.96
C CYS A 58 -7.33 10.84 -3.04
N ASP A 59 -7.54 12.01 -2.44
CA ASP A 59 -6.63 12.62 -1.46
C ASP A 59 -7.36 13.00 -0.15
N GLU A 60 -8.45 12.30 0.19
CA GLU A 60 -9.14 12.49 1.46
C GLU A 60 -8.24 12.17 2.65
N LYS A 61 -8.34 12.96 3.71
CA LYS A 61 -7.61 12.76 4.98
C LYS A 61 -8.54 12.41 6.14
N HIS A 62 -9.84 12.63 5.99
CA HIS A 62 -10.84 12.39 7.03
C HIS A 62 -11.74 11.18 6.74
N GLY A 63 -12.33 10.59 7.78
CA GLY A 63 -13.25 9.47 7.62
C GLY A 63 -12.61 8.23 6.96
N LEU A 64 -11.33 8.01 7.23
CA LEU A 64 -10.56 6.89 6.70
C LEU A 64 -10.89 5.60 7.49
N GLY A 65 -11.13 4.51 6.78
CA GLY A 65 -11.19 3.15 7.30
C GLY A 65 -9.95 2.37 6.88
N SER A 66 -9.50 1.44 7.73
CA SER A 66 -8.43 0.50 7.41
C SER A 66 -9.02 -0.87 7.16
N TYR A 67 -8.57 -1.53 6.09
CA TYR A 67 -9.02 -2.84 5.65
C TYR A 67 -7.81 -3.72 5.43
N GLU A 68 -7.90 -4.98 5.85
CA GLU A 68 -6.87 -5.98 5.52
C GLU A 68 -7.24 -6.64 4.21
N VAL A 69 -6.32 -6.60 3.25
CA VAL A 69 -6.53 -7.16 1.91
C VAL A 69 -5.42 -8.13 1.57
N ASN A 70 -5.78 -9.24 0.93
CA ASN A 70 -4.80 -10.17 0.42
C ASN A 70 -4.16 -9.58 -0.84
N PHE A 71 -2.85 -9.35 -0.79
CA PHE A 71 -2.07 -8.75 -1.86
C PHE A 71 -1.19 -9.80 -2.52
N SER A 72 -1.61 -10.25 -3.70
CA SER A 72 -0.86 -11.19 -4.53
C SER A 72 0.08 -10.43 -5.48
N TYR A 73 1.34 -10.82 -5.54
CA TYR A 73 2.34 -10.20 -6.41
C TYR A 73 3.43 -11.17 -6.85
N VAL A 74 4.11 -10.85 -7.95
CA VAL A 74 5.23 -11.63 -8.45
C VAL A 74 6.54 -10.94 -8.06
N GLU A 75 7.46 -11.67 -7.44
CA GLU A 75 8.79 -11.20 -7.10
C GLU A 75 9.80 -12.27 -7.50
N ALA A 76 10.77 -11.93 -8.35
CA ALA A 76 11.74 -12.87 -8.91
C ALA A 76 11.09 -14.09 -9.63
N GLY A 77 9.93 -13.90 -10.27
CA GLY A 77 9.22 -14.96 -10.99
C GLY A 77 8.36 -15.86 -10.10
N GLU A 78 8.42 -15.69 -8.77
CA GLU A 78 7.60 -16.44 -7.82
C GLU A 78 6.34 -15.66 -7.44
N GLN A 79 5.20 -16.35 -7.42
CA GLN A 79 3.95 -15.82 -6.89
C GLN A 79 4.01 -15.79 -5.36
N LYS A 80 3.79 -14.61 -4.78
CA LYS A 80 3.77 -14.36 -3.34
C LYS A 80 2.46 -13.71 -2.95
N GLN A 81 2.10 -13.88 -1.68
CA GLN A 81 0.93 -13.25 -1.08
C GLN A 81 1.34 -12.61 0.24
N ALA A 82 0.77 -11.45 0.52
CA ALA A 82 0.95 -10.76 1.79
C ALA A 82 -0.38 -10.14 2.22
N LEU A 83 -0.70 -10.25 3.51
CA LEU A 83 -1.80 -9.49 4.08
C LEU A 83 -1.31 -8.06 4.33
N VAL A 84 -1.92 -7.09 3.66
CA VAL A 84 -1.51 -5.67 3.74
C VAL A 84 -2.70 -4.81 4.12
N LYS A 85 -2.42 -3.61 4.62
CA LYS A 85 -3.44 -2.63 4.98
C LYS A 85 -3.78 -1.75 3.79
N LEU A 86 -5.07 -1.60 3.53
CA LEU A 86 -5.64 -0.62 2.63
C LEU A 86 -6.40 0.40 3.45
N VAL A 87 -5.94 1.65 3.41
CA VAL A 87 -6.67 2.77 4.03
C VAL A 87 -7.53 3.43 2.96
N ALA A 88 -8.83 3.57 3.18
CA ALA A 88 -9.73 4.21 2.22
C ALA A 88 -10.85 4.99 2.91
N CYS A 89 -11.27 6.12 2.31
CA CYS A 89 -12.38 6.92 2.82
C CYS A 89 -13.73 6.35 2.38
N LYS A 90 -14.79 6.60 3.15
CA LYS A 90 -16.18 6.15 2.86
C LYS A 90 -16.90 7.00 1.79
N ARG A 91 -16.18 7.72 0.94
CA ARG A 91 -16.80 8.48 -0.15
C ARG A 91 -17.24 7.51 -1.25
N LYS A 92 -18.40 7.75 -1.86
CA LYS A 92 -19.00 6.93 -2.95
C LYS A 92 -18.08 6.58 -4.13
N ALA A 93 -16.96 7.28 -4.29
CA ALA A 93 -15.96 7.04 -5.34
C ALA A 93 -14.80 6.11 -4.89
N CYS A 94 -14.76 5.72 -3.62
CA CYS A 94 -13.74 4.84 -3.03
C CYS A 94 -14.38 3.59 -2.43
N LEU A 95 -15.45 3.73 -1.65
CA LEU A 95 -16.21 2.66 -1.00
C LEU A 95 -17.70 3.02 -1.00
#